data_AF-A0A2A5H356-F1
#
_entry.id   AF-A0A2A5H356-F1
#
_cell.length_a   1.000
_cell.length_b   1.000
_cell.length_c   1.000
_cell.angle_alpha   90.00
_cell.angle_beta   90.00
_cell.angle_gamma   90.00
#
_symmetry.space_group_name_H-M   'P 1'
#
loop_
_entity.id
_entity.type
_entity.pdbx_description
1 polymer ?
#
loop_
_entity_poly.entity_id
_entity_poly.type
_entity_poly.pdbx_seq_one_letter_code
_entity_poly.pdbx_strand_id
1 'polypeptide(L)'
;MEQSALLSSIMHDVGLPLIRAIIKHGSDDSEDVVAAEMTKLLAQTIQSNDYLKDTLDISEVAAQNPNLHLILTSLSSKMISAHYERIKTPPTNQDLKRFMGAINALLAFSEDYTPIIKLTDAYPENKSKPSPAPKHTTDLTYISAFLPLIHVVSTFSFGVNQSRMIQNVSEKLNARTAQIRSNLLGDALNDTDKKTAELCILETLIEVYALCHMQEIDRITTLDHTAQTTLNSEKQIENIWLLYENRVALLFGLAQSTAPIDIVSSFESLFEDIEEPANTQEPEEEKHTPMAFYKRK
;
A
#
# COMPACT_ATOMS: atom_id res chain seq x y z
N MET A 1 -27.76 3.21 9.21
CA MET A 1 -26.99 4.45 9.00
C MET A 1 -28.00 5.55 8.72
N GLU A 2 -27.97 6.67 9.45
CA GLU A 2 -28.85 7.81 9.15
C GLU A 2 -28.50 8.39 7.77
N GLN A 3 -29.49 8.83 7.01
CA GLN A 3 -29.32 9.29 5.63
C GLN A 3 -28.33 10.46 5.50
N SER A 4 -28.25 11.31 6.53
CA SER A 4 -27.28 12.40 6.65
C SER A 4 -25.83 11.91 6.79
N ALA A 5 -25.60 10.86 7.59
CA ALA A 5 -24.28 10.29 7.81
C ALA A 5 -23.74 9.59 6.55
N LEU A 6 -24.60 8.89 5.82
CA LEU A 6 -24.24 8.28 4.54
C LEU A 6 -23.83 9.33 3.50
N LEU A 7 -24.61 10.39 3.36
CA LEU A 7 -24.30 11.49 2.45
C LEU A 7 -22.97 12.17 2.83
N SER A 8 -22.74 12.39 4.13
CA SER A 8 -21.48 12.95 4.62
C SER A 8 -20.28 12.07 4.25
N SER A 9 -20.38 10.76 4.42
CA SER A 9 -19.29 9.83 4.06
C SER A 9 -19.08 9.77 2.55
N ILE A 10 -20.13 9.79 1.72
CA ILE A 10 -19.97 9.89 0.26
C ILE A 10 -19.23 11.18 -0.12
N MET A 11 -19.66 12.33 0.42
CA MET A 11 -19.02 13.61 0.11
C MET A 11 -17.56 13.66 0.58
N HIS A 12 -17.27 13.15 1.77
CA HIS A 12 -15.94 13.19 2.36
C HIS A 12 -14.98 12.14 1.76
N ASP A 13 -15.43 10.90 1.61
CA ASP A 13 -14.56 9.76 1.30
C ASP A 13 -14.50 9.45 -0.21
N VAL A 14 -15.49 9.93 -0.98
CA VAL A 14 -15.54 9.79 -2.44
C VAL A 14 -15.40 11.15 -3.12
N GLY A 15 -16.16 12.15 -2.68
CA GLY A 15 -16.20 13.46 -3.35
C GLY A 15 -14.93 14.29 -3.17
N LEU A 16 -14.46 14.43 -1.93
CA LEU A 16 -13.35 15.31 -1.58
C LEU A 16 -12.01 14.95 -2.25
N PRO A 17 -11.59 13.68 -2.37
CA PRO A 17 -10.36 13.34 -3.09
C PRO A 17 -10.40 13.81 -4.56
N LEU A 18 -11.52 13.60 -5.26
CA LEU A 18 -11.66 13.99 -6.66
C LEU A 18 -11.65 15.51 -6.82
N ILE A 19 -12.38 16.24 -5.97
CA ILE A 19 -12.42 17.71 -6.01
C ILE A 19 -11.04 18.30 -5.71
N ARG A 20 -10.32 17.78 -4.71
CA ARG A 20 -8.94 18.21 -4.41
C ARG A 20 -8.04 18.01 -5.62
N ALA A 21 -8.19 16.89 -6.32
CA ALA A 21 -7.44 16.59 -7.52
C ALA A 21 -7.70 17.60 -8.67
N ILE A 22 -8.97 17.98 -8.84
CA ILE A 22 -9.38 18.98 -9.84
C ILE A 22 -8.80 20.36 -9.49
N ILE A 23 -8.98 20.80 -8.23
CA ILE A 23 -8.53 22.12 -7.76
C ILE A 23 -7.02 22.29 -7.93
N LYS A 24 -6.24 21.23 -7.70
CA LYS A 24 -4.77 21.24 -7.86
C LYS A 24 -4.32 21.66 -9.28
N HIS A 25 -5.17 21.44 -10.29
CA HIS A 25 -4.87 21.70 -11.70
C HIS A 25 -5.59 22.90 -12.31
N GLY A 26 -6.48 23.53 -11.57
CA GLY A 26 -7.39 24.56 -12.08
C GLY A 26 -8.09 25.31 -10.94
N SER A 27 -7.33 26.14 -10.22
CA SER A 27 -7.85 26.95 -9.12
C SER A 27 -8.84 28.04 -9.55
N ASP A 28 -8.88 28.37 -10.86
CA ASP A 28 -9.73 29.40 -11.47
C ASP A 28 -10.73 28.85 -12.51
N ASP A 29 -10.91 27.52 -12.57
CA ASP A 29 -11.88 26.93 -13.51
C ASP A 29 -13.32 27.26 -13.09
N SER A 30 -14.20 27.51 -14.07
CA SER A 30 -15.62 27.76 -13.79
C SER A 30 -16.30 26.53 -13.19
N GLU A 31 -17.38 26.74 -12.42
CA GLU A 31 -18.14 25.65 -11.80
C GLU A 31 -18.58 24.58 -12.81
N ASP A 32 -18.95 24.98 -14.04
CA ASP A 32 -19.33 24.05 -15.11
C ASP A 32 -18.18 23.15 -15.55
N VAL A 33 -16.95 23.67 -15.61
CA VAL A 33 -15.75 22.90 -15.97
C VAL A 33 -15.41 21.91 -14.85
N VAL A 34 -15.47 22.37 -13.59
CA VAL A 34 -15.25 21.52 -12.42
C VAL A 34 -16.28 20.40 -12.36
N ALA A 35 -17.56 20.70 -12.62
CA ALA A 35 -18.64 19.71 -12.63
C ALA A 35 -18.46 18.67 -13.76
N ALA A 36 -18.03 19.10 -14.95
CA ALA A 36 -17.75 18.21 -16.07
C ALA A 36 -16.58 17.27 -15.77
N GLU A 37 -15.48 17.77 -15.20
CA GLU A 37 -14.35 16.93 -14.79
C GLU A 37 -14.74 15.98 -13.64
N MET A 38 -15.48 16.47 -12.65
CA MET A 38 -15.99 15.65 -11.55
C MET A 38 -16.82 14.47 -12.07
N THR A 39 -17.67 14.70 -13.08
CA THR A 39 -18.48 13.66 -13.71
C THR A 39 -17.60 12.58 -14.37
N LYS A 40 -16.55 12.99 -15.09
CA LYS A 40 -15.60 12.05 -15.71
C LYS A 40 -14.87 11.20 -14.67
N LEU A 41 -14.40 11.83 -13.60
CA LEU A 41 -13.68 11.13 -12.53
C LEU A 41 -14.60 10.17 -11.77
N LEU A 42 -15.83 10.57 -11.46
CA LEU A 42 -16.82 9.68 -10.84
C LEU A 42 -17.14 8.47 -11.72
N ALA A 43 -17.26 8.64 -13.03
CA ALA A 43 -17.47 7.51 -13.95
C ALA A 43 -16.29 6.52 -13.90
N GLN A 44 -15.05 7.03 -13.86
CA GLN A 44 -13.86 6.20 -13.71
C GLN A 44 -13.77 5.54 -12.32
N THR A 45 -14.24 6.20 -11.27
CA THR A 45 -14.34 5.62 -9.93
C THR A 45 -15.29 4.43 -9.90
N ILE A 46 -16.47 4.55 -10.54
CA ILE A 46 -17.42 3.43 -10.66
C ILE A 46 -16.78 2.27 -11.42
N GLN A 47 -16.16 2.57 -12.56
CA GLN A 47 -15.50 1.53 -13.38
C GLN A 47 -14.37 0.83 -12.61
N SER A 48 -13.55 1.59 -11.88
CA SER A 48 -12.50 1.03 -11.03
C SER A 48 -13.08 0.16 -9.91
N ASN A 49 -14.23 0.54 -9.34
CA ASN A 49 -14.88 -0.23 -8.29
C ASN A 49 -15.28 -1.61 -8.82
N ASP A 50 -15.81 -1.69 -10.03
CA ASP A 50 -16.16 -2.98 -10.65
C ASP A 50 -14.92 -3.84 -10.90
N TYR A 51 -13.82 -3.26 -11.40
CA TYR A 51 -12.54 -3.99 -11.51
C TYR A 51 -12.02 -4.49 -10.15
N LEU A 52 -12.14 -3.70 -9.08
CA LEU A 52 -11.73 -4.12 -7.73
C LEU A 52 -12.58 -5.27 -7.22
N LYS A 53 -13.91 -5.23 -7.42
CA LYS A 53 -14.80 -6.32 -7.01
C LYS A 53 -14.42 -7.64 -7.70
N ASP A 54 -14.14 -7.57 -9.01
CA ASP A 54 -13.73 -8.74 -9.79
C ASP A 54 -12.35 -9.24 -9.35
N THR A 55 -11.41 -8.32 -9.09
CA THR A 55 -10.04 -8.64 -8.65
C THR A 55 -10.02 -9.31 -7.28
N LEU A 56 -10.88 -8.86 -6.37
CA LEU A 56 -10.98 -9.39 -5.01
C LEU A 56 -11.95 -10.58 -4.88
N ASP A 57 -12.65 -10.93 -5.96
CA ASP A 57 -13.72 -11.94 -5.98
C ASP A 57 -14.83 -11.68 -4.93
N ILE A 58 -15.30 -10.42 -4.85
CA ILE A 58 -16.28 -9.98 -3.85
C ILE A 58 -17.56 -9.39 -4.43
N SER A 59 -17.80 -9.55 -5.74
CA SER A 59 -18.96 -8.95 -6.42
C SER A 59 -20.30 -9.28 -5.74
N GLU A 60 -20.51 -10.55 -5.35
CA GLU A 60 -21.73 -10.98 -4.65
C GLU A 60 -21.83 -10.43 -3.22
N VAL A 61 -20.70 -10.39 -2.49
CA VAL A 61 -20.64 -9.90 -1.11
C VAL A 61 -20.85 -8.39 -1.04
N ALA A 62 -20.26 -7.64 -1.97
CA ALA A 62 -20.40 -6.19 -2.09
C ALA A 62 -21.84 -5.79 -2.46
N ALA A 63 -22.54 -6.59 -3.27
CA ALA A 63 -23.94 -6.34 -3.59
C ALA A 63 -24.87 -6.42 -2.37
N GLN A 64 -24.51 -7.25 -1.38
CA GLN A 64 -25.29 -7.48 -0.17
C GLN A 64 -24.86 -6.58 1.01
N ASN A 65 -23.72 -5.87 0.88
CA ASN A 65 -23.13 -5.05 1.93
C ASN A 65 -22.86 -3.61 1.47
N PRO A 66 -23.78 -2.66 1.75
CA PRO A 66 -23.62 -1.26 1.37
C PRO A 66 -22.35 -0.59 1.93
N ASN A 67 -21.88 -1.01 3.11
CA ASN A 67 -20.66 -0.45 3.70
C ASN A 67 -19.42 -0.88 2.90
N LEU A 68 -19.37 -2.15 2.49
CA LEU A 68 -18.29 -2.67 1.64
C LEU A 68 -18.27 -1.95 0.29
N HIS A 69 -19.44 -1.72 -0.29
CA HIS A 69 -19.57 -0.94 -1.54
C HIS A 69 -19.02 0.48 -1.38
N LEU A 70 -19.30 1.15 -0.26
CA LEU A 70 -18.79 2.49 0.03
C LEU A 70 -17.27 2.51 0.22
N ILE A 71 -16.71 1.54 0.95
CA ILE A 71 -15.26 1.41 1.14
C ILE A 71 -14.56 1.21 -0.21
N LEU A 72 -15.06 0.31 -1.06
CA LEU A 72 -14.53 0.09 -2.40
C LEU A 72 -14.59 1.34 -3.26
N THR A 73 -15.72 2.05 -3.22
CA THR A 73 -15.89 3.30 -3.97
C THR A 73 -14.94 4.38 -3.47
N SER A 74 -14.72 4.48 -2.17
CA SER A 74 -13.74 5.40 -1.59
C SER A 74 -12.31 5.05 -2.02
N LEU A 75 -11.94 3.77 -1.98
CA LEU A 75 -10.62 3.31 -2.43
C LEU A 75 -10.41 3.63 -3.92
N SER A 76 -11.39 3.32 -4.76
CA SER A 76 -11.38 3.69 -6.17
C SER A 76 -11.25 5.20 -6.34
N SER A 77 -12.01 6.01 -5.59
CA SER A 77 -11.93 7.46 -5.68
C SER A 77 -10.52 7.98 -5.40
N LYS A 78 -9.89 7.52 -4.31
CA LYS A 78 -8.50 7.87 -3.95
C LYS A 78 -7.50 7.49 -5.06
N MET A 79 -7.70 6.34 -5.69
CA MET A 79 -6.84 5.88 -6.78
C MET A 79 -6.99 6.75 -8.04
N ILE A 80 -8.24 7.07 -8.42
CA ILE A 80 -8.54 7.95 -9.55
C ILE A 80 -8.02 9.36 -9.28
N SER A 81 -8.26 9.91 -8.09
CA SER A 81 -7.79 11.24 -7.71
C SER A 81 -6.27 11.33 -7.76
N ALA A 82 -5.56 10.36 -7.19
CA ALA A 82 -4.09 10.34 -7.20
C ALA A 82 -3.53 10.30 -8.63
N HIS A 83 -4.12 9.47 -9.51
CA HIS A 83 -3.73 9.46 -10.93
C HIS A 83 -3.98 10.81 -11.62
N TYR A 84 -5.18 11.37 -11.44
CA TYR A 84 -5.57 12.64 -12.03
C TYR A 84 -4.71 13.82 -11.53
N GLU A 85 -4.41 13.85 -10.23
CA GLU A 85 -3.54 14.86 -9.60
C GLU A 85 -2.17 14.96 -10.26
N ARG A 86 -1.68 13.88 -10.87
CA ARG A 86 -0.37 13.88 -11.50
C ARG A 86 -0.42 14.22 -12.98
N ILE A 87 -1.35 13.62 -13.71
CA ILE A 87 -1.32 13.64 -15.19
C ILE A 87 -2.33 14.64 -15.76
N LYS A 88 -3.27 15.14 -14.95
CA LYS A 88 -4.41 15.98 -15.36
C LYS A 88 -5.29 15.31 -16.43
N THR A 89 -5.29 13.99 -16.47
CA THR A 89 -6.17 13.19 -17.32
C THR A 89 -6.77 12.06 -16.50
N PRO A 90 -8.05 11.71 -16.70
CA PRO A 90 -8.61 10.52 -16.08
C PRO A 90 -7.82 9.27 -16.52
N PRO A 91 -7.65 8.26 -15.65
CA PRO A 91 -6.93 7.05 -16.00
C PRO A 91 -7.62 6.31 -17.14
N THR A 92 -6.82 5.70 -18.00
CA THR A 92 -7.33 4.85 -19.08
C THR A 92 -7.65 3.45 -18.56
N ASN A 93 -8.36 2.65 -19.35
CA ASN A 93 -8.55 1.23 -19.07
C ASN A 93 -7.24 0.46 -18.85
N GLN A 94 -6.17 0.86 -19.55
CA GLN A 94 -4.87 0.23 -19.37
C GLN A 94 -4.25 0.58 -18.01
N ASP A 95 -4.41 1.83 -17.57
CA ASP A 95 -3.94 2.28 -16.25
C ASP A 95 -4.70 1.57 -15.13
N LEU A 96 -6.03 1.44 -15.26
CA LEU A 96 -6.84 0.68 -14.31
C LEU A 96 -6.37 -0.78 -14.21
N LYS A 97 -6.12 -1.44 -15.34
CA LYS A 97 -5.58 -2.82 -15.35
C LYS A 97 -4.20 -2.93 -14.71
N ARG A 98 -3.33 -1.93 -14.90
CA ARG A 98 -2.02 -1.87 -14.23
C ARG A 98 -2.18 -1.76 -12.72
N PHE A 99 -3.07 -0.89 -12.24
CA PHE A 99 -3.37 -0.78 -10.82
C PHE A 99 -3.90 -2.08 -10.24
N MET A 100 -4.81 -2.78 -10.93
CA MET A 100 -5.31 -4.08 -10.47
C MET A 100 -4.20 -5.14 -10.43
N GLY A 101 -3.30 -5.16 -11.41
CA GLY A 101 -2.14 -6.05 -11.41
C GLY A 101 -1.20 -5.79 -10.22
N ALA A 102 -1.00 -4.52 -9.86
CA ALA A 102 -0.24 -4.11 -8.69
C ALA A 102 -0.91 -4.53 -7.37
N ILE A 103 -2.23 -4.39 -7.26
CA ILE A 103 -3.01 -4.85 -6.11
C ILE A 103 -2.94 -6.37 -5.97
N ASN A 104 -3.10 -7.12 -7.06
CA ASN A 104 -2.97 -8.58 -7.04
C ASN A 104 -1.58 -9.02 -6.61
N ALA A 105 -0.53 -8.33 -7.06
CA ALA A 105 0.82 -8.60 -6.60
C ALA A 105 0.94 -8.37 -5.09
N LEU A 106 0.46 -7.23 -4.58
CA LEU A 106 0.47 -6.95 -3.15
C LEU A 106 -0.26 -8.04 -2.34
N LEU A 107 -1.45 -8.45 -2.77
CA LEU A 107 -2.26 -9.44 -2.07
C LEU A 107 -1.65 -10.85 -2.10
N ALA A 108 -0.99 -11.21 -3.20
CA ALA A 108 -0.30 -12.50 -3.32
C ALA A 108 0.84 -12.66 -2.30
N PHE A 109 1.38 -11.55 -1.79
CA PHE A 109 2.48 -11.55 -0.81
C PHE A 109 2.04 -11.13 0.60
N SER A 110 0.79 -10.71 0.78
CA SER A 110 0.26 -10.25 2.07
C SER A 110 -0.37 -11.35 2.91
N GLU A 111 -0.07 -12.63 2.65
CA GLU A 111 -0.69 -13.79 3.33
C GLU A 111 -0.55 -13.74 4.87
N ASP A 112 0.47 -13.04 5.39
CA ASP A 112 0.73 -12.88 6.82
C ASP A 112 -0.02 -11.70 7.49
N TYR A 113 -0.67 -10.82 6.72
CA TYR A 113 -1.37 -9.66 7.30
C TYR A 113 -2.76 -10.06 7.85
N THR A 114 -2.78 -10.52 9.10
CA THR A 114 -4.01 -10.90 9.80
C THR A 114 -4.68 -9.66 10.42
N PRO A 115 -6.01 -9.42 10.22
CA PRO A 115 -6.75 -8.23 10.62
C PRO A 115 -6.43 -7.59 11.98
N ILE A 116 -6.50 -6.25 12.02
CA ILE A 116 -6.38 -5.38 13.20
C ILE A 116 -7.52 -5.61 14.21
N ILE A 117 -8.67 -6.11 13.74
CA ILE A 117 -9.80 -6.42 14.62
C ILE A 117 -10.45 -7.68 14.07
N LYS A 118 -10.58 -8.73 14.89
CA LYS A 118 -11.65 -9.70 14.63
C LYS A 118 -12.94 -8.90 14.73
N LEU A 119 -13.73 -8.79 13.66
CA LEU A 119 -14.95 -7.97 13.62
C LEU A 119 -15.91 -8.22 14.81
N THR A 120 -15.79 -9.38 15.45
CA THR A 120 -16.45 -9.78 16.71
C THR A 120 -16.10 -8.95 17.95
N ASP A 121 -14.95 -8.27 17.94
CA ASP A 121 -14.46 -7.42 19.03
C ASP A 121 -14.82 -5.94 18.81
N ALA A 122 -14.92 -5.49 17.55
CA ALA A 122 -15.44 -4.16 17.19
C ALA A 122 -16.97 -4.06 17.28
N TYR A 123 -17.68 -5.17 17.08
CA TYR A 123 -19.16 -5.24 17.09
C TYR A 123 -19.63 -6.45 17.90
N PRO A 124 -19.72 -6.33 19.24
CA PRO A 124 -20.12 -7.44 20.12
C PRO A 124 -21.53 -7.99 19.80
N GLU A 125 -22.41 -7.19 19.19
CA GLU A 125 -23.72 -7.60 18.66
C GLU A 125 -23.65 -8.62 17.51
N ASN A 126 -22.49 -8.78 16.88
CA ASN A 126 -22.27 -9.75 15.79
C ASN A 126 -21.68 -11.08 16.29
N LYS A 127 -21.47 -11.28 17.60
CA LYS A 127 -20.97 -12.56 18.16
C LYS A 127 -21.88 -13.76 17.85
N SER A 128 -23.17 -13.55 17.63
CA SER A 128 -24.15 -14.60 17.36
C SER A 128 -24.54 -14.76 15.89
N LYS A 129 -23.92 -14.00 14.97
CA LYS A 129 -24.16 -14.14 13.52
C LYS A 129 -22.81 -14.10 12.80
N PRO A 130 -22.37 -15.21 12.16
CA PRO A 130 -21.14 -15.19 11.38
C PRO A 130 -21.32 -14.19 10.24
N SER A 131 -20.67 -13.02 10.34
CA SER A 131 -20.58 -12.09 9.23
C SER A 131 -19.50 -12.61 8.28
N PRO A 132 -19.78 -12.79 6.98
CA PRO A 132 -18.80 -13.25 5.99
C PRO A 132 -17.75 -12.18 5.60
N ALA A 133 -17.79 -10.96 6.17
CA ALA A 133 -17.02 -9.80 5.73
C ALA A 133 -15.60 -9.50 6.33
N PRO A 134 -15.06 -10.15 7.38
CA PRO A 134 -13.84 -9.66 8.06
C PRO A 134 -12.56 -9.63 7.20
N LYS A 135 -12.41 -10.59 6.28
CA LYS A 135 -11.21 -10.71 5.45
C LYS A 135 -11.14 -9.55 4.45
N HIS A 136 -12.22 -9.32 3.71
CA HIS A 136 -12.26 -8.30 2.66
C HIS A 136 -12.12 -6.87 3.19
N THR A 137 -12.65 -6.56 4.39
CA THR A 137 -12.43 -5.24 5.01
C THR A 137 -10.97 -5.01 5.40
N THR A 138 -10.25 -6.08 5.73
CA THR A 138 -8.83 -6.04 6.09
C THR A 138 -7.97 -5.88 4.86
N ASP A 139 -8.23 -6.68 3.83
CA ASP A 139 -7.56 -6.58 2.54
C ASP A 139 -7.71 -5.14 1.99
N LEU A 140 -8.89 -4.55 2.11
CA LEU A 140 -9.14 -3.16 1.69
C LEU A 140 -8.42 -2.11 2.53
N THR A 141 -8.27 -2.33 3.84
CA THR A 141 -7.51 -1.42 4.71
C THR A 141 -6.02 -1.48 4.34
N TYR A 142 -5.50 -2.69 4.15
CA TYR A 142 -4.11 -2.91 3.74
C TYR A 142 -3.83 -2.33 2.34
N ILE A 143 -4.70 -2.58 1.35
CA ILE A 143 -4.60 -1.97 0.02
C ILE A 143 -4.65 -0.44 0.10
N SER A 144 -5.52 0.11 0.96
CA SER A 144 -5.60 1.58 1.14
C SER A 144 -4.29 2.15 1.67
N ALA A 145 -3.63 1.49 2.63
CA ALA A 145 -2.33 1.93 3.15
C ALA A 145 -1.23 1.87 2.07
N PHE A 146 -1.25 0.85 1.22
CA PHE A 146 -0.28 0.67 0.13
C PHE A 146 -0.59 1.42 -1.16
N LEU A 147 -1.71 2.15 -1.23
CA LEU A 147 -2.11 2.87 -2.42
C LEU A 147 -1.04 3.85 -2.95
N PRO A 148 -0.31 4.62 -2.10
CA PRO A 148 0.78 5.46 -2.58
C PRO A 148 1.89 4.64 -3.26
N LEU A 149 2.27 3.49 -2.69
CA LEU A 149 3.27 2.60 -3.29
C LEU A 149 2.80 2.05 -4.65
N ILE A 150 1.57 1.51 -4.69
CA ILE A 150 0.96 1.00 -5.91
C ILE A 150 0.99 2.06 -7.00
N HIS A 151 0.66 3.30 -6.66
CA HIS A 151 0.61 4.40 -7.60
C HIS A 151 1.99 4.74 -8.17
N VAL A 152 3.01 4.90 -7.33
CA VAL A 152 4.35 5.29 -7.80
C VAL A 152 5.04 4.19 -8.61
N VAL A 153 4.90 2.92 -8.20
CA VAL A 153 5.51 1.79 -8.92
C VAL A 153 4.80 1.51 -10.24
N SER A 154 3.46 1.60 -10.28
CA SER A 154 2.70 1.45 -11.53
C SER A 154 3.05 2.52 -12.56
N THR A 155 3.58 3.65 -12.09
CA THR A 155 3.96 4.79 -12.93
C THR A 155 5.35 4.64 -13.49
N PHE A 156 6.30 4.27 -12.65
CA PHE A 156 7.67 4.05 -13.07
C PHE A 156 8.30 2.99 -12.17
N SER A 157 8.81 1.91 -12.76
CA SER A 157 9.43 0.80 -12.02
C SER A 157 10.93 0.70 -12.25
N PHE A 158 11.56 1.73 -12.82
CA PHE A 158 13.01 1.80 -13.06
C PHE A 158 13.57 0.60 -13.83
N GLY A 159 12.78 -0.01 -14.73
CA GLY A 159 13.19 -1.20 -15.49
C GLY A 159 13.02 -2.55 -14.74
N VAL A 160 12.60 -2.52 -13.48
CA VAL A 160 12.24 -3.71 -12.72
C VAL A 160 10.78 -4.11 -13.02
N ASN A 161 10.47 -5.40 -12.94
CA ASN A 161 9.10 -5.88 -13.00
C ASN A 161 8.26 -5.25 -11.86
N GLN A 162 7.09 -4.68 -12.19
CA GLN A 162 6.25 -3.95 -11.24
C GLN A 162 5.85 -4.79 -10.02
N SER A 163 5.41 -6.04 -10.24
CA SER A 163 5.02 -6.95 -9.17
C SER A 163 6.18 -7.28 -8.24
N ARG A 164 7.37 -7.53 -8.80
CA ARG A 164 8.58 -7.77 -8.02
C ARG A 164 9.01 -6.55 -7.21
N MET A 165 8.87 -5.34 -7.79
CA MET A 165 9.20 -4.11 -7.07
C MET A 165 8.24 -3.87 -5.91
N ILE A 166 6.93 -4.06 -6.12
CA ILE A 166 5.92 -3.96 -5.06
C ILE A 166 6.23 -4.95 -3.93
N GLN A 167 6.53 -6.20 -4.28
CA GLN A 167 6.91 -7.24 -3.32
C GLN A 167 8.11 -6.79 -2.47
N ASN A 168 9.26 -6.54 -3.10
CA ASN A 168 10.51 -6.21 -2.41
C ASN A 168 10.36 -4.97 -1.50
N VAL A 169 9.63 -3.95 -1.97
CA VAL A 169 9.40 -2.74 -1.19
C VAL A 169 8.47 -3.03 -0.02
N SER A 170 7.37 -3.76 -0.24
CA SER A 170 6.41 -4.09 0.81
C SER A 170 7.03 -4.93 1.94
N GLU A 171 7.84 -5.94 1.60
CA GLU A 171 8.58 -6.76 2.56
C GLU A 171 9.52 -5.91 3.41
N LYS A 172 10.32 -5.04 2.76
CA LYS A 172 11.27 -4.17 3.46
C LYS A 172 10.56 -3.14 4.35
N LEU A 173 9.43 -2.57 3.91
CA LEU A 173 8.64 -1.64 4.71
C LEU A 173 7.95 -2.33 5.90
N ASN A 174 7.42 -3.55 5.72
CA ASN A 174 6.83 -4.32 6.81
C ASN A 174 7.87 -4.67 7.88
N ALA A 175 9.04 -5.16 7.48
CA ALA A 175 10.14 -5.46 8.40
C ALA A 175 10.56 -4.21 9.20
N ARG A 176 10.74 -3.07 8.51
CA ARG A 176 11.08 -1.80 9.16
C ARG A 176 9.99 -1.30 10.11
N THR A 177 8.72 -1.48 9.74
CA THR A 177 7.58 -1.10 10.58
C THR A 177 7.61 -1.87 11.91
N ALA A 178 7.81 -3.19 11.87
CA ALA A 178 7.87 -4.03 13.06
C ALA A 178 9.04 -3.63 13.97
N GLN A 179 10.22 -3.38 13.39
CA GLN A 179 11.41 -2.91 14.11
C GLN A 179 11.16 -1.55 14.77
N ILE A 180 10.60 -0.59 14.03
CA ILE A 180 10.26 0.73 14.53
C ILE A 180 9.24 0.65 15.68
N ARG A 181 8.16 -0.12 15.52
CA ARG A 181 7.15 -0.31 16.58
C ARG A 181 7.81 -0.86 17.84
N SER A 182 8.64 -1.90 17.69
CA SER A 182 9.37 -2.51 18.80
C SER A 182 10.26 -1.49 19.52
N ASN A 183 10.99 -0.67 18.77
CA ASN A 183 11.92 0.32 19.32
C ASN A 183 11.22 1.51 19.99
N LEU A 184 10.09 1.97 19.43
CA LEU A 184 9.35 3.14 19.95
C LEU A 184 8.42 2.80 21.11
N LEU A 185 7.71 1.67 21.03
CA LEU A 185 6.61 1.35 21.93
C LEU A 185 6.89 0.13 22.83
N GLY A 186 8.00 -0.56 22.59
CA GLY A 186 8.37 -1.78 23.30
C GLY A 186 7.45 -2.96 22.99
N ASP A 187 7.68 -4.08 23.68
CA ASP A 187 6.93 -5.33 23.46
C ASP A 187 5.77 -5.54 24.44
N ALA A 188 5.55 -4.60 25.36
CA ALA A 188 4.51 -4.66 26.38
C ALA A 188 3.08 -4.41 25.87
N LEU A 189 2.93 -3.98 24.61
CA LEU A 189 1.63 -3.80 23.97
C LEU A 189 0.90 -5.14 23.76
N ASN A 190 -0.43 -5.12 23.86
CA ASN A 190 -1.25 -6.25 23.43
C ASN A 190 -1.26 -6.36 21.89
N ASP A 191 -1.66 -7.51 21.36
CA ASP A 191 -1.60 -7.79 19.91
C ASP A 191 -2.44 -6.84 19.06
N THR A 192 -3.52 -6.29 19.59
CA THR A 192 -4.38 -5.34 18.87
C THR A 192 -3.68 -4.00 18.73
N ASP A 193 -3.19 -3.46 19.85
CA ASP A 193 -2.47 -2.18 19.87
C ASP A 193 -1.16 -2.25 19.08
N LYS A 194 -0.46 -3.41 19.10
CA LYS A 194 0.72 -3.64 18.25
C LYS A 194 0.40 -3.47 16.78
N LYS A 195 -0.66 -4.12 16.29
CA LYS A 195 -1.06 -4.07 14.88
C LYS A 195 -1.60 -2.71 14.46
N THR A 196 -2.36 -2.04 15.34
CA THR A 196 -2.83 -0.68 15.07
C THR A 196 -1.64 0.28 14.96
N ALA A 197 -0.67 0.19 15.88
CA ALA A 197 0.54 0.99 15.81
C ALA A 197 1.36 0.68 14.55
N GLU A 198 1.54 -0.60 14.21
CA GLU A 198 2.21 -1.03 12.97
C GLU A 198 1.51 -0.48 11.73
N LEU A 199 0.17 -0.52 11.64
CA LEU A 199 -0.53 0.09 10.50
C LEU A 199 -0.25 1.59 10.39
N CYS A 200 -0.37 2.35 11.49
CA CYS A 200 -0.15 3.80 11.45
C CYS A 200 1.31 4.16 11.08
N ILE A 201 2.28 3.39 11.59
CA ILE A 201 3.68 3.54 11.22
C ILE A 201 3.86 3.21 9.73
N LEU A 202 3.31 2.09 9.28
CA LEU A 202 3.42 1.60 7.91
C LEU A 202 2.84 2.59 6.90
N GLU A 203 1.68 3.17 7.17
CA GLU A 203 1.07 4.23 6.33
C GLU A 203 2.05 5.40 6.13
N THR A 204 2.67 5.86 7.22
CA THR A 204 3.65 6.96 7.16
C THR A 204 4.89 6.56 6.36
N LEU A 205 5.42 5.35 6.58
CA LEU A 205 6.60 4.86 5.89
C LEU A 205 6.35 4.66 4.38
N ILE A 206 5.18 4.16 4.00
CA ILE A 206 4.77 4.03 2.60
C ILE A 206 4.70 5.40 1.93
N GLU A 207 4.14 6.41 2.58
CA GLU A 207 4.11 7.78 2.06
C GLU A 207 5.51 8.35 1.85
N VAL A 208 6.42 8.18 2.82
CA VAL A 208 7.81 8.65 2.69
C VAL A 208 8.51 7.94 1.53
N TYR A 209 8.32 6.63 1.38
CA TYR A 209 8.87 5.88 0.24
C TYR A 209 8.33 6.40 -1.08
N ALA A 210 7.01 6.60 -1.19
CA ALA A 210 6.37 7.11 -2.40
C ALA A 210 6.92 8.50 -2.79
N LEU A 211 7.16 9.38 -1.83
CA LEU A 211 7.78 10.69 -2.06
C LEU A 211 9.23 10.58 -2.55
N CYS A 212 10.00 9.63 -2.02
CA CYS A 212 11.38 9.39 -2.49
C CYS A 212 11.39 8.82 -3.91
N HIS A 213 10.48 7.89 -4.20
CA HIS A 213 10.32 7.29 -5.52
C HIS A 213 9.97 8.34 -6.57
N MET A 214 9.00 9.22 -6.27
CA MET A 214 8.62 10.32 -7.17
C MET A 214 9.75 11.31 -7.37
N GLN A 215 10.49 11.66 -6.32
CA GLN A 215 11.64 12.56 -6.46
C GLN A 215 12.73 11.96 -7.35
N GLU A 216 12.95 10.64 -7.30
CA GLU A 216 13.91 9.99 -8.18
C GLU A 216 13.43 10.00 -9.65
N ILE A 217 12.13 9.83 -9.89
CA ILE A 217 11.52 10.04 -11.22
C ILE A 217 11.82 11.47 -11.70
N ASP A 218 11.51 12.48 -10.90
CA ASP A 218 11.73 13.89 -11.27
C ASP A 218 13.22 14.13 -11.57
N ARG A 219 14.11 13.64 -10.71
CA ARG A 219 15.57 13.73 -10.92
C ARG A 219 15.96 13.17 -12.28
N ILE A 220 15.52 11.96 -12.62
CA ILE A 220 15.88 11.31 -13.90
C ILE A 220 15.34 12.07 -15.09
N THR A 221 14.10 12.58 -15.01
CA THR A 221 13.50 13.36 -16.11
C THR A 221 14.23 14.68 -16.36
N THR A 222 14.90 15.24 -15.35
CA THR A 222 15.69 16.47 -15.47
C THR A 222 17.14 16.26 -15.90
N LEU A 223 17.63 15.01 -15.92
CA LEU A 223 19.00 14.72 -16.36
C LEU A 223 19.15 14.88 -17.89
N ASP A 224 20.32 15.35 -18.32
CA ASP A 224 20.68 15.38 -19.74
C ASP A 224 20.64 13.99 -20.38
N HIS A 225 20.33 13.91 -21.67
CA HIS A 225 20.21 12.64 -22.40
C HIS A 225 21.45 11.73 -22.29
N THR A 226 22.66 12.28 -22.20
CA THR A 226 23.91 11.53 -22.02
C THR A 226 24.04 10.93 -20.62
N ALA A 227 23.45 11.57 -19.61
CA ALA A 227 23.40 11.05 -18.24
C ALA A 227 22.25 10.05 -18.06
N GLN A 228 21.20 10.11 -18.87
CA GLN A 228 20.10 9.14 -18.85
C GLN A 228 20.53 7.75 -19.36
N THR A 229 21.41 7.69 -20.36
CA THR A 229 21.87 6.42 -20.98
C THR A 229 22.83 5.61 -20.13
N THR A 230 23.39 6.21 -19.06
CA THR A 230 24.31 5.54 -18.12
C THR A 230 23.62 5.11 -16.82
N LEU A 231 22.31 5.35 -16.69
CA LEU A 231 21.56 4.98 -15.49
C LEU A 231 21.38 3.48 -15.40
N ASN A 232 21.80 2.92 -14.27
CA ASN A 232 21.47 1.56 -13.86
C ASN A 232 20.25 1.60 -12.92
N SER A 233 19.26 0.74 -13.20
CA SER A 233 18.09 0.47 -12.37
C SER A 233 18.42 0.26 -10.89
N GLU A 234 19.47 -0.51 -10.61
CA GLU A 234 19.93 -0.82 -9.25
C GLU A 234 20.37 0.45 -8.52
N LYS A 235 21.13 1.32 -9.20
CA LYS A 235 21.59 2.58 -8.62
C LYS A 235 20.43 3.54 -8.35
N GLN A 236 19.42 3.56 -9.20
CA GLN A 236 18.22 4.38 -8.99
C GLN A 236 17.45 3.90 -7.75
N ILE A 237 17.29 2.60 -7.59
CA ILE A 237 16.63 2.00 -6.42
C ILE A 237 17.44 2.25 -5.14
N GLU A 238 18.77 2.13 -5.18
CA GLU A 238 19.64 2.50 -4.07
C GLU A 238 19.45 3.98 -3.65
N ASN A 239 19.38 4.89 -4.62
CA ASN A 239 19.17 6.32 -4.33
C ASN A 239 17.83 6.56 -3.62
N ILE A 240 16.77 5.86 -4.03
CA ILE A 240 15.45 5.94 -3.37
C ILE A 240 15.58 5.50 -1.90
N TRP A 241 16.24 4.38 -1.64
CA TRP A 241 16.42 3.88 -0.27
C TRP A 241 17.29 4.79 0.58
N LEU A 242 18.37 5.34 0.03
CA LEU A 242 19.21 6.30 0.74
C LEU A 242 18.45 7.57 1.11
N LEU A 243 17.65 8.12 0.18
CA LEU A 243 16.79 9.28 0.46
C LEU A 243 15.72 8.96 1.51
N TYR A 244 15.12 7.78 1.40
CA TYR A 244 14.13 7.27 2.34
C TYR A 244 14.70 7.17 3.76
N GLU A 245 15.87 6.55 3.92
CA GLU A 245 16.55 6.38 5.21
C GLU A 245 16.85 7.72 5.86
N ASN A 246 17.39 8.68 5.09
CA ASN A 246 17.63 10.03 5.59
C ASN A 246 16.34 10.76 6.03
N ARG A 247 15.22 10.58 5.33
CA ARG A 247 13.94 11.21 5.70
C ARG A 247 13.34 10.60 6.95
N VAL A 248 13.37 9.27 7.03
CA VAL A 248 12.96 8.55 8.23
C VAL A 248 13.83 9.00 9.40
N ALA A 249 15.15 9.11 9.23
CA ALA A 249 16.06 9.66 10.23
C ALA A 249 15.63 10.99 10.82
N LEU A 250 15.31 11.93 9.93
CA LEU A 250 14.91 13.27 10.34
C LEU A 250 13.59 13.26 11.11
N LEU A 251 12.62 12.44 10.69
CA LEU A 251 11.36 12.27 11.42
C LEU A 251 11.59 11.69 12.82
N PHE A 252 12.46 10.69 12.95
CA PHE A 252 12.83 10.14 14.25
C PHE A 252 13.58 11.14 15.12
N GLY A 253 14.58 11.84 14.59
CA GLY A 253 15.31 12.86 15.33
C GLY A 253 14.39 13.98 15.83
N LEU A 254 13.43 14.40 15.02
CA LEU A 254 12.41 15.37 15.43
C LEU A 254 11.50 14.81 16.53
N ALA A 255 11.01 13.58 16.38
CA ALA A 255 10.20 12.92 17.41
C ALA A 255 10.95 12.78 18.74
N GLN A 256 12.24 12.42 18.71
CA GLN A 256 13.11 12.35 19.89
C GLN A 256 13.28 13.72 20.56
N SER A 257 13.49 14.78 19.77
CA SER A 257 13.66 16.13 20.31
C SER A 257 12.41 16.74 20.94
N THR A 258 11.23 16.21 20.58
CA THR A 258 9.92 16.76 20.98
C THR A 258 9.17 15.88 21.97
N ALA A 259 9.53 14.60 22.09
CA ALA A 259 8.92 13.68 23.02
C ALA A 259 9.44 13.92 24.46
N PRO A 260 8.55 13.93 25.47
CA PRO A 260 8.94 13.94 26.89
C PRO A 260 9.44 12.56 27.39
N ILE A 261 9.62 11.59 26.49
CA ILE A 261 10.02 10.21 26.75
C ILE A 261 11.37 9.99 26.08
N ASP A 262 12.34 9.46 26.82
CA ASP A 262 13.61 8.99 26.25
C ASP A 262 13.31 7.82 25.29
N ILE A 263 13.22 8.12 24.00
CA ILE A 263 13.22 7.10 22.95
C ILE A 263 14.64 6.53 22.92
N VAL A 264 14.84 5.36 23.53
CA VAL A 264 16.16 4.77 23.81
C VAL A 264 16.89 4.26 22.55
N SER A 265 16.27 4.29 21.37
CA SER A 265 16.86 3.71 20.16
C SER A 265 17.90 4.63 19.52
N SER A 266 19.12 4.12 19.33
CA SER A 266 20.10 4.71 18.41
C SER A 266 19.54 4.69 17.00
N PHE A 267 19.72 5.78 16.25
CA PHE A 267 19.31 5.87 14.85
C PHE A 267 19.93 4.74 14.00
N GLU A 268 21.17 4.36 14.29
CA GLU A 268 21.89 3.30 13.57
C GLU A 268 21.25 1.92 13.79
N SER A 269 20.69 1.65 14.97
CA SER A 269 20.00 0.39 15.28
C SER A 269 18.62 0.26 14.60
N LEU A 270 18.14 1.31 13.91
CA LEU A 270 16.93 1.26 13.08
C LEU A 270 17.20 0.78 11.66
N PHE A 271 18.46 0.74 11.23
CA PHE A 271 18.87 0.38 9.86
C PHE A 271 19.95 -0.70 9.81
N GLU A 272 20.34 -1.28 10.94
CA GLU A 272 21.13 -2.52 10.93
C GLU A 272 20.36 -3.58 10.13
N ASP A 273 20.98 -4.06 9.06
CA ASP A 273 20.42 -5.08 8.19
C ASP A 273 20.07 -6.32 9.02
N ILE A 274 18.88 -6.86 8.80
CA ILE A 274 18.55 -8.21 9.25
C ILE A 274 19.46 -9.13 8.44
N GLU A 275 20.63 -9.50 8.98
CA GLU A 275 21.30 -10.71 8.55
C GLU A 275 20.29 -11.84 8.75
N GLU A 276 19.72 -12.35 7.66
CA GLU A 276 19.15 -13.69 7.68
C GLU A 276 20.22 -14.60 8.28
N PRO A 277 19.90 -15.43 9.29
CA PRO A 277 20.87 -16.40 9.77
C PRO A 277 21.28 -17.24 8.56
N ALA A 278 22.55 -17.13 8.17
CA ALA A 278 23.14 -17.92 7.11
C ALA A 278 22.83 -19.39 7.40
N ASN A 279 21.85 -19.94 6.68
CA ASN A 279 21.58 -21.37 6.70
C ASN A 279 22.67 -22.03 5.86
N THR A 280 23.87 -22.11 6.43
CA THR A 280 24.96 -22.94 5.93
C THR A 280 24.64 -24.39 6.32
N GLN A 281 23.65 -24.98 5.66
CA GLN A 281 23.58 -26.43 5.52
C GLN A 281 23.91 -26.75 4.07
N GLU A 282 25.17 -27.13 3.87
CA GLU A 282 25.61 -27.85 2.68
C GLU A 282 24.64 -29.02 2.42
N PRO A 283 24.18 -29.25 1.19
CA PRO A 283 23.37 -30.42 0.89
C PRO A 283 24.27 -31.66 0.99
N GLU A 284 24.08 -32.46 2.05
CA GLU A 284 24.63 -33.81 2.11
C GLU A 284 24.12 -34.61 0.91
N GLU A 285 25.06 -35.12 0.11
CA GLU A 285 24.80 -36.04 -1.00
C GLU A 285 24.07 -37.30 -0.49
N GLU A 286 22.75 -37.36 -0.67
CA GLU A 286 22.01 -38.61 -0.53
C GLU A 286 22.44 -39.58 -1.66
N LYS A 287 23.29 -40.54 -1.28
CA LYS A 287 23.61 -41.72 -2.10
C LYS A 287 22.34 -42.44 -2.50
N HIS A 288 21.97 -42.26 -3.77
CA HIS A 288 20.90 -42.99 -4.42
C HIS A 288 21.20 -44.50 -4.39
N THR A 289 20.46 -45.26 -3.57
CA THR A 289 20.43 -46.72 -3.64
C THR A 289 19.23 -47.14 -4.49
N PRO A 290 19.41 -47.93 -5.57
CA PRO A 290 18.31 -48.31 -6.44
C PRO A 290 17.39 -49.32 -5.74
N MET A 291 16.09 -49.00 -5.63
CA MET A 291 15.08 -49.89 -5.06
C MET A 291 14.98 -51.20 -5.86
N ALA A 292 15.07 -52.31 -5.13
CA ALA A 292 14.85 -53.65 -5.63
C ALA A 292 13.35 -53.90 -5.91
N PHE A 293 13.08 -54.42 -7.11
CA PHE A 293 11.79 -54.93 -7.55
C PHE A 293 11.26 -56.03 -6.61
N TYR A 294 10.03 -55.89 -6.13
CA TYR A 294 9.25 -57.04 -5.63
C TYR A 294 8.17 -57.44 -6.64
N LYS A 295 8.32 -58.67 -7.12
CA LYS A 295 7.38 -59.46 -7.93
C LYS A 295 6.05 -59.63 -7.19
N ARG A 296 4.92 -59.40 -7.87
CA ARG A 296 3.63 -59.95 -7.46
C ARG A 296 3.51 -61.40 -7.97
N LYS A 297 3.03 -62.27 -7.09
CA LYS A 297 2.45 -63.57 -7.43
C LYS A 297 1.10 -63.37 -8.10
#